data_AF-A0A3D2R9D3-F1
#
_entry.id   AF-A0A3D2R9D3-F1
#
_cell.length_a   1.000
_cell.length_b   1.000
_cell.length_c   1.000
_cell.angle_alpha   90.00
_cell.angle_beta   90.00
_cell.angle_gamma   90.00
#
_symmetry.space_group_name_H-M   'P 1'
#
loop_
_entity.id
_entity.type
_entity.pdbx_description
1 polymer ?
#
loop_
_entity_poly.entity_id
_entity_poly.type
_entity_poly.pdbx_seq_one_letter_code
_entity_poly.pdbx_strand_id
1 'polypeptide(L)'
;RGLLTQGWEANVQYALTGPNMTHNFQLSYTQIDDNLSINPGEFSRYSINSFKHRAIGQWRALWSKHWESTIMHKYGKREGQEAFDVTDVSLLYHQSRYTLRLAAENIFGTDYSETNLVPMPKGVVLLELIYKLTP
;
A
#
# COMPACT_ATOMS: atom_id res chain seq x y z
N ARG A 1 -19.92 -3.46 -27.44
CA ARG A 1 -19.83 -4.17 -26.14
C ARG A 1 -19.14 -3.24 -25.16
N GLY A 2 -19.76 -2.90 -24.03
CA GLY A 2 -19.20 -1.98 -23.05
C GLY A 2 -19.10 -2.65 -21.69
N LEU A 3 -17.97 -2.49 -21.02
CA LEU A 3 -17.85 -2.69 -19.58
C LEU A 3 -18.22 -1.35 -18.95
N LEU A 4 -19.20 -1.34 -18.04
CA LEU A 4 -19.54 -0.14 -17.30
C LEU A 4 -18.93 -0.26 -15.90
N THR A 5 -17.83 0.45 -15.69
CA THR A 5 -17.15 0.53 -14.39
C THR A 5 -17.63 1.78 -13.68
N GLN A 6 -18.17 1.60 -12.48
CA GLN A 6 -18.59 2.68 -11.59
C GLN A 6 -17.96 2.46 -10.22
N GLY A 7 -17.74 3.51 -9.46
CA GLY A 7 -17.09 3.36 -8.17
C GLY A 7 -16.99 4.68 -7.42
N TRP A 8 -16.49 4.59 -6.20
CA TRP A 8 -16.21 5.76 -5.38
C TRP A 8 -14.88 5.59 -4.66
N GLU A 9 -14.25 6.73 -4.40
CA GLU A 9 -13.02 6.81 -3.64
C GLU A 9 -13.15 7.86 -2.53
N ALA A 10 -12.51 7.58 -1.41
CA ALA A 10 -12.39 8.49 -0.30
C ALA A 10 -10.93 8.51 0.15
N ASN A 11 -10.37 9.70 0.31
CA ASN A 11 -9.02 9.89 0.82
C ASN A 11 -9.06 10.92 1.95
N VAL A 12 -8.49 10.53 3.09
CA VAL A 12 -8.37 11.36 4.28
C VAL A 12 -6.90 11.45 4.63
N GLN A 13 -6.41 12.68 4.79
CA GLN A 13 -5.04 12.97 5.19
C GLN A 13 -5.06 13.93 6.36
N TYR A 14 -4.28 13.62 7.39
CA TYR A 14 -4.19 14.44 8.58
C TYR A 14 -2.75 14.50 9.07
N ALA A 15 -2.27 15.72 9.36
CA ALA A 15 -0.93 15.96 9.86
C ALA A 15 -0.98 16.60 11.24
N LEU A 16 -0.41 15.92 12.23
CA LEU A 16 -0.20 16.42 13.58
C LEU A 16 1.24 16.92 13.71
N THR A 17 1.40 18.24 13.75
CA THR A 17 2.72 18.87 13.93
C THR A 17 2.89 19.33 15.36
N GLY A 18 3.87 18.75 16.05
CA GLY A 18 4.39 19.22 17.33
C GLY A 18 5.74 19.94 17.17
N PRO A 19 6.35 20.41 18.27
CA PRO A 19 7.58 21.20 18.24
C PRO A 19 8.78 20.47 17.60
N ASN A 20 8.89 19.16 17.80
CA ASN A 20 10.00 18.32 17.31
C ASN A 20 9.52 17.00 16.69
N MET A 21 8.21 16.85 16.51
CA MET A 21 7.60 15.63 16.01
C MET A 21 6.51 15.95 14.99
N THR A 22 6.36 15.11 13.99
CA THR A 22 5.30 15.26 12.99
C THR A 22 4.73 13.89 12.67
N HIS A 23 3.43 13.72 12.84
CA HIS A 23 2.73 12.47 12.53
C HIS A 23 1.75 12.71 11.40
N ASN A 24 1.95 12.03 10.28
CA ASN A 24 1.08 12.07 9.12
C ASN A 24 0.30 10.77 9.08
N PHE A 25 -1.02 10.89 9.06
CA PHE A 25 -1.94 9.79 8.87
C PHE A 25 -2.61 9.96 7.51
N GLN A 26 -2.62 8.91 6.72
CA GLN A 26 -3.33 8.85 5.45
C GLN A 26 -4.17 7.58 5.43
N LEU A 27 -5.45 7.73 5.13
CA LEU A 27 -6.39 6.63 4.93
C LEU A 27 -7.05 6.82 3.57
N SER A 28 -6.95 5.80 2.73
CA SER A 28 -7.55 5.78 1.39
C SER A 28 -8.45 4.57 1.28
N TYR A 29 -9.64 4.75 0.73
CA TYR A 29 -10.55 3.67 0.42
C TYR A 29 -11.08 3.85 -1.00
N THR A 30 -11.10 2.76 -1.76
CA THR A 30 -11.61 2.72 -3.12
C THR A 30 -12.53 1.52 -3.28
N GLN A 31 -13.70 1.75 -3.85
CA GLN A 31 -14.65 0.71 -4.21
C GLN A 31 -14.96 0.83 -5.70
N ILE A 32 -14.79 -0.27 -6.42
CA ILE A 32 -15.06 -0.36 -7.84
C ILE A 32 -16.09 -1.46 -8.06
N ASP A 33 -17.14 -1.13 -8.82
CA ASP A 33 -18.17 -2.05 -9.26
C ASP A 33 -18.16 -2.11 -10.79
N ASP A 34 -17.82 -3.29 -11.30
CA ASP A 34 -17.82 -3.57 -12.73
C ASP A 34 -19.16 -4.24 -13.08
N ASN A 35 -20.06 -3.51 -13.74
CA ASN A 35 -21.35 -4.05 -14.16
C ASN A 35 -21.23 -4.75 -15.52
N LEU A 36 -21.45 -6.06 -15.51
CA LEU A 36 -21.45 -6.92 -16.69
C LEU A 36 -22.83 -6.96 -17.30
N SER A 37 -23.08 -6.15 -18.33
CA SER A 37 -24.34 -6.18 -19.07
C SER A 37 -24.48 -7.41 -20.01
N ILE A 38 -23.67 -8.47 -19.83
CA ILE A 38 -23.60 -9.65 -20.71
C ILE A 38 -23.31 -10.92 -19.88
N ASN A 39 -23.93 -12.04 -20.28
CA ASN A 39 -23.86 -13.37 -19.67
C ASN A 39 -22.44 -13.77 -19.19
N PRO A 40 -22.29 -14.36 -17.98
CA PRO A 40 -21.00 -14.72 -17.37
C PRO A 40 -20.18 -15.81 -18.11
N GLY A 41 -20.69 -16.35 -19.22
CA GLY A 41 -20.04 -17.41 -20.01
C GLY A 41 -19.20 -16.95 -21.21
N GLU A 42 -19.21 -15.66 -21.58
CA GLU A 42 -18.53 -15.17 -22.80
C GLU A 42 -17.29 -14.29 -22.56
N PHE A 43 -16.92 -14.04 -21.30
CA PHE A 43 -15.68 -13.32 -21.01
C PHE A 43 -14.53 -14.28 -20.76
N SER A 44 -13.38 -13.94 -21.35
CA SER A 44 -12.11 -14.54 -20.97
C SER A 44 -11.89 -14.28 -19.48
N ARG A 45 -11.40 -15.29 -18.76
CA ARG A 45 -11.17 -15.30 -17.30
C ARG A 45 -10.23 -14.17 -16.79
N TYR A 46 -9.72 -13.35 -17.70
CA TYR A 46 -8.76 -12.26 -17.49
C TYR A 46 -9.37 -10.85 -17.63
N SER A 47 -10.65 -10.71 -17.97
CA SER A 47 -11.21 -9.40 -18.34
C SER A 47 -11.57 -8.50 -17.14
N ILE A 48 -11.66 -9.03 -15.92
CA ILE A 48 -12.04 -8.25 -14.72
C ILE A 48 -11.08 -8.61 -13.59
N ASN A 49 -10.21 -7.68 -13.23
CA ASN A 49 -9.22 -7.84 -12.16
C ASN A 49 -9.19 -6.61 -11.22
N SER A 50 -10.21 -5.77 -11.29
CA SER A 50 -10.39 -4.62 -10.41
C SER A 50 -10.56 -5.07 -8.95
N PHE A 51 -10.02 -4.30 -8.01
CA PHE A 51 -10.36 -4.48 -6.60
C PHE A 51 -11.79 -4.00 -6.36
N LYS A 52 -12.65 -4.88 -5.86
CA LYS A 52 -14.00 -4.52 -5.38
C LYS A 52 -13.90 -3.57 -4.20
N HIS A 53 -13.02 -3.89 -3.25
CA HIS A 53 -12.73 -3.06 -2.09
C HIS A 53 -11.22 -2.99 -1.87
N ARG A 54 -10.69 -1.78 -1.74
CA ARG A 54 -9.29 -1.54 -1.43
C ARG A 54 -9.19 -0.48 -0.35
N ALA A 55 -8.48 -0.79 0.72
CA ALA A 55 -8.17 0.16 1.78
C ALA A 55 -6.64 0.25 1.95
N ILE A 56 -6.12 1.46 2.05
CA ILE A 56 -4.70 1.70 2.32
C ILE A 56 -4.63 2.67 3.49
N GLY A 57 -4.01 2.22 4.58
CA GLY A 57 -3.63 3.07 5.69
C GLY A 57 -2.13 3.29 5.69
N GLN A 58 -1.71 4.53 5.89
CA GLN A 58 -0.32 4.89 6.08
C GLN A 58 -0.20 5.78 7.30
N TRP A 59 0.75 5.45 8.15
CA TRP A 59 1.19 6.30 9.25
C TRP A 59 2.68 6.55 9.12
N ARG A 60 3.04 7.83 8.94
CA ARG A 60 4.42 8.29 8.89
C ARG A 60 4.66 9.17 10.11
N ALA A 61 5.63 8.79 10.94
CA ALA A 61 5.99 9.52 12.14
C ALA A 61 7.44 9.96 12.06
N LEU A 62 7.66 11.27 12.06
CA LEU A 62 8.94 11.90 12.32
C LEU A 62 9.03 12.12 13.83
N TRP A 63 9.74 11.26 14.55
CA TRP A 63 9.91 11.34 16.00
C TRP A 63 10.90 12.42 16.40
N SER A 64 11.88 12.68 15.54
CA SER A 64 12.88 13.73 15.65
C SER A 64 13.44 14.04 14.26
N LYS A 65 14.32 15.04 14.15
CA LYS A 65 15.03 15.34 12.89
C LYS A 65 15.84 14.17 12.32
N HIS A 66 16.15 13.17 13.16
CA HIS A 66 16.96 12.02 12.77
C HIS A 66 16.16 10.73 12.61
N TRP A 67 14.97 10.62 13.20
CA TRP A 67 14.24 9.34 13.24
C TRP A 67 12.87 9.48 12.61
N GLU A 68 12.65 8.68 11.58
CA GLU A 68 11.40 8.60 10.86
C GLU A 68 10.96 7.15 10.73
N SER A 69 9.72 6.84 11.08
CA SER A 69 9.13 5.53 10.85
C SER A 69 7.91 5.64 9.96
N THR A 70 7.73 4.68 9.06
CA THR A 70 6.51 4.55 8.26
C THR A 70 5.93 3.16 8.45
N ILE A 71 4.64 3.09 8.72
CA ILE A 71 3.85 1.86 8.71
C ILE A 71 2.79 2.03 7.63
N MET A 72 2.66 1.01 6.78
CA MET A 72 1.67 0.97 5.72
C MET A 72 0.90 -0.34 5.81
N HIS A 73 -0.41 -0.25 5.83
CA HIS A 73 -1.32 -1.39 5.85
C HIS A 73 -2.20 -1.34 4.60
N LYS A 74 -2.21 -2.43 3.85
CA LYS A 74 -2.93 -2.56 2.58
C LYS A 74 -3.92 -3.71 2.73
N TYR A 75 -5.20 -3.41 2.54
CA TYR A 75 -6.26 -4.40 2.44
C TYR A 75 -6.83 -4.37 1.03
N GLY A 76 -7.05 -5.54 0.45
CA GLY A 76 -7.61 -5.69 -0.89
C GLY A 76 -8.50 -6.90 -1.00
N LYS A 77 -9.66 -6.73 -1.64
CA LYS A 77 -10.56 -7.83 -2.02
C LYS A 77 -10.97 -7.69 -3.48
N ARG A 78 -10.82 -8.78 -4.24
CA ARG A 78 -11.31 -8.89 -5.63
C ARG A 78 -12.53 -9.82 -5.69
N GLU A 79 -13.27 -9.75 -6.79
CA GLU A 79 -14.37 -10.67 -7.05
C GLU A 79 -13.82 -12.09 -7.26
N GLY A 80 -14.32 -13.07 -6.51
CA GLY A 80 -13.90 -14.47 -6.63
C GLY A 80 -12.51 -14.81 -6.07
N GLN A 81 -11.83 -13.87 -5.39
CA GLN A 81 -10.57 -14.13 -4.68
C GLN A 81 -10.71 -13.85 -3.18
N GLU A 82 -9.87 -14.51 -2.37
CA GLU A 82 -9.76 -14.22 -0.95
C GLU A 82 -9.25 -12.79 -0.72
N ALA A 83 -9.72 -12.17 0.36
CA ALA A 83 -9.21 -10.88 0.77
C ALA A 83 -7.81 -11.07 1.36
N PHE A 84 -6.94 -10.09 1.15
CA PHE A 84 -5.62 -10.07 1.75
C PHE A 84 -5.39 -8.79 2.54
N ASP A 85 -4.54 -8.90 3.54
CA ASP A 85 -4.00 -7.79 4.31
C ASP A 85 -2.47 -7.92 4.39
N VAL A 86 -1.79 -6.84 4.02
CA VAL A 86 -0.33 -6.77 3.95
C VAL A 86 0.12 -5.55 4.73
N THR A 87 1.09 -5.77 5.62
CA THR A 87 1.67 -4.70 6.43
C THR A 87 3.14 -4.56 6.12
N ASP A 88 3.54 -3.34 5.77
CA ASP A 88 4.89 -2.94 5.48
C ASP A 88 5.35 -1.93 6.54
N VAL A 89 6.59 -2.05 6.98
CA VAL A 89 7.19 -1.13 7.96
C VAL A 89 8.55 -0.66 7.46
N SER A 90 8.89 0.59 7.76
CA SER A 90 10.22 1.11 7.51
C SER A 90 10.65 2.08 8.59
N LEU A 91 11.95 2.12 8.82
CA LEU A 91 12.63 3.01 9.74
C LEU A 91 13.77 3.68 8.98
N LEU A 92 13.76 5.00 8.98
CA LEU A 92 14.79 5.84 8.41
C LEU A 92 15.52 6.57 9.54
N TYR A 93 16.84 6.48 9.51
CA TYR A 93 17.73 7.30 10.31
C TYR A 93 18.41 8.34 9.42
N HIS A 94 18.06 9.60 9.62
CA HIS A 94 18.61 10.74 8.91
C HIS A 94 19.80 11.32 9.67
N GLN A 95 20.92 11.49 8.99
CA GLN A 95 22.09 12.20 9.45
C GLN A 95 22.52 13.20 8.37
N SER A 96 23.31 14.23 8.72
CA SER A 96 23.64 15.32 7.78
C SER A 96 24.23 14.88 6.43
N ARG A 97 24.95 13.75 6.38
CA ARG A 97 25.61 13.24 5.16
C ARG A 97 25.12 11.87 4.68
N TYR A 98 24.32 11.17 5.48
CA TYR A 98 23.82 9.86 5.10
C TYR A 98 22.43 9.60 5.70
N THR A 99 21.64 8.80 5.00
CA THR A 99 20.38 8.25 5.50
C THR A 99 20.47 6.74 5.45
N LEU A 100 20.22 6.10 6.59
CA LEU A 100 20.06 4.65 6.66
C LEU A 100 18.57 4.34 6.60
N ARG A 101 18.14 3.42 5.75
CA ARG A 101 16.77 2.93 5.69
C ARG A 101 16.76 1.43 5.92
N LEU A 102 15.95 1.00 6.88
CA LEU A 102 15.60 -0.39 7.09
C LEU A 102 14.12 -0.53 6.78
N ALA A 103 13.76 -1.38 5.83
CA ALA A 103 12.39 -1.66 5.47
C ALA A 103 12.12 -3.16 5.56
N ALA A 104 10.91 -3.52 5.98
CA ALA A 104 10.40 -4.88 5.93
C ALA A 104 9.02 -4.84 5.28
N GLU A 105 8.88 -5.57 4.18
CA GLU A 105 7.64 -5.71 3.42
C GLU A 105 6.96 -7.02 3.80
N ASN A 106 5.63 -6.99 3.87
CA ASN A 106 4.78 -8.12 4.24
C ASN A 106 5.26 -8.85 5.51
N ILE A 107 5.33 -8.10 6.62
CA ILE A 107 5.92 -8.59 7.89
C ILE A 107 5.20 -9.80 8.50
N PHE A 108 3.94 -10.03 8.12
CA PHE A 108 3.13 -11.15 8.60
C PHE A 108 3.22 -12.38 7.68
N GLY A 109 3.94 -12.29 6.57
CA GLY A 109 4.11 -13.41 5.65
C GLY A 109 2.82 -13.79 4.93
N THR A 110 1.92 -12.84 4.70
CA THR A 110 0.61 -13.09 4.08
C THR A 110 0.80 -13.63 2.68
N ASP A 111 0.20 -14.77 2.38
CA ASP A 111 0.18 -15.33 1.04
C ASP A 111 -0.88 -14.60 0.21
N TYR A 112 -0.43 -13.67 -0.63
CA TYR A 112 -1.31 -12.92 -1.52
C TYR A 112 -0.82 -12.94 -2.97
N SER A 113 -1.73 -12.70 -3.89
CA SER A 113 -1.42 -12.65 -5.32
C SER A 113 -1.75 -11.29 -5.92
N GLU A 114 -0.88 -10.84 -6.82
CA GLU A 114 -1.14 -9.68 -7.64
C GLU A 114 -2.16 -10.03 -8.74
N THR A 115 -2.30 -9.12 -9.71
CA THR A 115 -3.07 -9.30 -10.93
C THR A 115 -2.71 -10.63 -11.61
N ASN A 116 -3.72 -11.37 -12.08
CA ASN A 116 -3.53 -12.64 -12.80
C ASN A 116 -2.87 -13.77 -11.99
N LEU A 117 -3.11 -13.82 -10.67
CA LEU A 117 -2.67 -14.92 -9.79
C LEU A 117 -1.14 -15.05 -9.66
N VAL A 118 -0.39 -13.98 -9.95
CA VAL A 118 1.05 -13.96 -9.70
C VAL A 118 1.28 -13.88 -8.19
N PRO A 119 1.86 -14.92 -7.56
CA PRO A 119 2.10 -14.90 -6.12
C PRO A 119 3.15 -13.84 -5.78
N MET A 120 2.85 -13.03 -4.76
CA MET A 120 3.77 -12.03 -4.25
C MET A 120 4.75 -12.64 -3.24
N PRO A 121 5.94 -12.05 -3.07
CA PRO A 121 6.88 -12.49 -2.05
C PRO A 121 6.24 -12.44 -0.65
N LYS A 122 6.52 -13.46 0.17
CA LYS A 122 6.00 -13.55 1.53
C LYS A 122 6.51 -12.44 2.43
N GLY A 123 7.80 -12.17 2.43
CA GLY A 123 8.37 -11.14 3.28
C GLY A 123 9.79 -10.85 2.86
N VAL A 124 10.12 -9.57 2.77
CA VAL A 124 11.44 -9.11 2.32
C VAL A 124 11.92 -8.03 3.26
N VAL A 125 13.19 -8.12 3.66
CA VAL A 125 13.86 -7.07 4.42
C VAL A 125 14.89 -6.40 3.53
N LEU A 126 14.86 -5.08 3.49
CA LEU A 126 15.74 -4.24 2.70
C LEU A 126 16.52 -3.31 3.62
N LEU A 127 17.84 -3.28 3.44
CA LEU A 127 18.74 -2.34 4.09
C LEU A 127 19.34 -1.43 3.00
N GLU A 128 19.15 -0.13 3.14
CA GLU A 128 19.66 0.87 2.21
C GLU A 128 20.52 1.90 2.96
N LEU A 129 21.65 2.27 2.36
CA LEU A 129 22.50 3.36 2.80
C LEU A 129 22.57 4.39 1.67
N ILE A 130 22.03 5.58 1.92
CA ILE A 130 22.06 6.70 0.97
C ILE A 130 23.10 7.69 1.47
N TYR A 131 24.17 7.91 0.71
CA TYR A 131 25.24 8.85 1.05
C TYR A 131 25.22 10.07 0.13
N LYS A 132 25.33 11.28 0.70
CA LYS A 132 25.41 12.53 -0.05
C LYS A 132 26.88 12.96 -0.17
N LEU A 133 27.38 12.98 -1.41
CA LEU A 133 28.77 13.35 -1.73
C LEU A 133 29.04 14.86 -1.55
N THR A 134 28.02 15.69 -1.70
CA THR A 134 28.08 17.13 -1.45
C THR A 134 27.08 17.53 -0.37
N PRO A 135 27.39 18.55 0.46
CA PRO A 135 26.48 19.09 1.48
C PRO A 135 25.15 19.57 0.89
#